data_AF-A0A1H3PWA8-F1
#
_entry.id   AF-A0A1H3PWA8-F1
#
_cell.length_a   1.000
_cell.length_b   1.000
_cell.length_c   1.000
_cell.angle_alpha   90.00
_cell.angle_beta   90.00
_cell.angle_gamma   90.00
#
_symmetry.space_group_name_H-M   'P 1'
#
loop_
_entity.id
_entity.type
_entity.pdbx_description
1 polymer ?
#
loop_
_entity_poly.entity_id
_entity_poly.type
_entity_poly.pdbx_seq_one_letter_code
_entity_poly.pdbx_strand_id
1 'polypeptide(L)'
;MLINLSVELGVSQKVLEEEYYMVDLFDLMKQKRKKEARSRLNLLTIIHSKQMEEQDFKKFVHSLSTEAGMQEKQEFDRDRFEQLREMI
;
A
#
# COMPACT_ATOMS: atom_id res chain seq x y z
N MET A 1 -21.95 -2.04 -18.90
CA MET A 1 -21.31 -2.02 -20.24
C MET A 1 -19.80 -2.19 -20.05
N LEU A 2 -19.17 -3.05 -20.85
CA LEU A 2 -17.72 -3.33 -20.85
C LEU A 2 -16.86 -2.05 -20.89
N ILE A 3 -17.33 -1.03 -21.60
CA ILE A 3 -16.70 0.30 -21.68
C ILE A 3 -16.51 0.95 -20.29
N ASN A 4 -17.52 0.91 -19.42
CA ASN A 4 -17.38 1.51 -18.08
C ASN A 4 -16.35 0.74 -17.25
N LEU A 5 -16.28 -0.58 -17.45
CA LEU A 5 -15.33 -1.44 -16.78
C LEU A 5 -13.89 -1.16 -17.23
N SER A 6 -13.70 -0.90 -18.53
CA SER A 6 -12.40 -0.58 -19.11
C SER A 6 -11.86 0.74 -18.55
N VAL A 7 -12.75 1.74 -18.40
CA VAL A 7 -12.42 3.01 -17.74
C VAL A 7 -12.08 2.79 -16.27
N GLU A 8 -12.89 2.04 -15.53
CA GLU A 8 -12.65 1.82 -14.11
C GLU A 8 -11.38 1.00 -13.87
N LEU A 9 -11.03 0.05 -14.74
CA LEU A 9 -9.79 -0.74 -14.65
C LEU A 9 -8.57 -0.02 -15.23
N GLY A 10 -8.75 1.02 -16.04
CA GLY A 10 -7.67 1.77 -16.67
C GLY A 10 -7.03 1.06 -17.87
N VAL A 11 -7.80 0.21 -18.55
CA VAL A 11 -7.36 -0.57 -19.73
C VAL A 11 -8.29 -0.34 -20.90
N SER A 12 -7.86 -0.70 -22.12
CA SER A 12 -8.76 -0.65 -23.28
C SER A 12 -9.81 -1.76 -23.22
N GLN A 13 -10.95 -1.55 -23.87
CA GLN A 13 -11.99 -2.59 -23.96
C GLN A 13 -11.45 -3.86 -24.64
N LYS A 14 -10.60 -3.72 -25.67
CA LYS A 14 -9.98 -4.86 -26.37
C LYS A 14 -9.15 -5.72 -25.42
N VAL A 15 -8.38 -5.09 -24.53
CA VAL A 15 -7.60 -5.79 -23.50
C VAL A 15 -8.51 -6.57 -22.54
N LEU A 16 -9.66 -6.03 -22.15
CA LEU A 16 -10.62 -6.78 -21.32
C LEU A 16 -11.19 -8.01 -22.02
N GLU A 17 -11.42 -7.93 -23.32
CA GLU A 17 -12.01 -9.03 -24.10
C GLU A 17 -10.98 -10.13 -24.41
N GLU A 18 -9.71 -9.77 -24.60
CA GLU A 18 -8.65 -10.70 -25.03
C GLU A 18 -7.81 -11.25 -23.87
N GLU A 19 -7.59 -10.49 -22.81
CA GLU A 19 -6.63 -10.83 -21.75
C GLU A 19 -7.29 -11.16 -20.41
N TYR A 20 -8.55 -10.79 -20.20
CA TYR A 20 -9.27 -11.05 -18.94
C TYR A 20 -10.36 -12.10 -19.12
N TYR A 21 -10.45 -13.03 -18.18
CA TYR A 21 -11.62 -13.88 -18.07
C TYR A 21 -12.81 -13.05 -17.61
N MET A 22 -13.85 -12.99 -18.44
CA MET A 22 -15.06 -12.20 -18.19
C MET A 22 -15.75 -12.52 -16.85
N VAL A 23 -15.61 -13.75 -16.37
CA VAL A 23 -16.14 -14.19 -15.07
C VAL A 23 -15.38 -13.53 -13.91
N ASP A 24 -14.06 -13.43 -14.03
CA ASP A 24 -13.18 -12.90 -12.98
C ASP A 24 -13.25 -11.37 -12.86
N LEU A 25 -13.72 -10.69 -13.91
CA LEU A 25 -13.84 -9.23 -13.94
C LEU A 25 -14.69 -8.69 -12.78
N PHE A 26 -15.78 -9.38 -12.41
CA PHE A 26 -16.63 -8.92 -11.32
C PHE A 26 -15.91 -8.95 -9.96
N ASP A 27 -15.15 -10.01 -9.72
CA ASP A 27 -14.38 -10.17 -8.49
C ASP A 27 -13.20 -9.21 -8.44
N LEU A 28 -12.49 -9.04 -9.56
CA LEU A 28 -11.42 -8.05 -9.70
C LEU A 28 -11.94 -6.64 -9.36
N MET A 29 -13.10 -6.28 -9.86
CA MET A 29 -13.74 -4.98 -9.60
C MET A 29 -14.18 -4.81 -8.16
N LYS A 30 -14.69 -5.87 -7.54
CA LYS A 30 -15.00 -5.87 -6.11
C LYS A 30 -13.74 -5.66 -5.27
N GLN A 31 -12.64 -6.32 -5.63
CA GLN A 31 -11.35 -6.15 -4.96
C GLN A 31 -10.78 -4.74 -5.15
N LYS A 32 -10.84 -4.18 -6.36
CA LYS A 32 -10.40 -2.81 -6.65
C LYS A 32 -11.16 -1.78 -5.81
N ARG A 33 -12.50 -1.84 -5.81
CA ARG A 33 -13.34 -0.95 -4.99
C ARG A 33 -13.03 -1.08 -3.50
N LYS A 34 -12.79 -2.31 -3.01
CA LYS A 34 -12.39 -2.54 -1.61
C LYS A 34 -11.02 -1.92 -1.31
N LYS A 35 -10.05 -2.03 -2.23
CA LYS A 35 -8.73 -1.42 -2.11
C LYS A 35 -8.83 0.11 -2.06
N GLU A 36 -9.63 0.71 -2.94
CA GLU A 36 -9.85 2.16 -2.96
C GLU A 36 -10.55 2.66 -1.69
N ALA A 37 -11.58 1.96 -1.22
CA ALA A 37 -12.26 2.28 0.03
C ALA A 37 -11.29 2.24 1.23
N ARG A 38 -10.44 1.22 1.31
CA ARG A 38 -9.38 1.12 2.33
C ARG A 38 -8.41 2.30 2.23
N SER A 39 -7.97 2.65 1.03
CA SER A 39 -7.07 3.80 0.83
C SER A 39 -7.70 5.11 1.32
N ARG A 40 -9.00 5.32 1.08
CA ARG A 40 -9.73 6.50 1.56
C ARG A 40 -9.87 6.49 3.08
N LEU A 41 -10.15 5.33 3.69
CA LEU A 41 -10.21 5.19 5.15
C LEU A 41 -8.85 5.49 5.79
N ASN A 42 -7.76 4.94 5.26
CA ASN A 42 -6.41 5.22 5.76
C ASN A 42 -6.08 6.72 5.66
N LEU A 43 -6.47 7.39 4.56
CA LEU A 43 -6.30 8.83 4.43
C LEU A 43 -7.10 9.61 5.48
N LEU A 44 -8.36 9.22 5.74
CA LEU A 44 -9.16 9.81 6.82
C LEU A 44 -8.48 9.62 8.18
N THR A 45 -7.95 8.43 8.46
CA THR A 45 -7.18 8.15 9.69
C THR A 45 -5.95 9.07 9.79
N ILE A 46 -5.22 9.29 8.70
CA ILE A 46 -4.08 10.22 8.67
C ILE A 46 -4.52 11.66 8.95
N ILE A 47 -5.60 12.12 8.29
CA ILE A 47 -6.13 13.48 8.47
C ILE A 47 -6.58 13.71 9.93
N HIS A 48 -7.20 12.70 10.54
CA HIS A 48 -7.69 12.76 11.93
C HIS A 48 -6.69 12.23 12.97
N SER A 49 -5.44 11.97 12.58
CA SER A 49 -4.40 11.38 13.44
C SER A 49 -4.08 12.18 14.70
N LYS A 50 -4.41 13.48 14.75
CA LYS A 50 -4.24 14.34 15.94
C LYS A 50 -4.98 13.83 17.18
N GLN A 51 -5.99 12.98 17.01
CA GLN A 51 -6.77 12.39 18.09
C GLN A 51 -6.25 11.00 18.49
N MET A 52 -5.30 10.44 17.75
CA MET A 52 -4.69 9.14 18.06
C MET A 52 -3.58 9.31 19.09
N GLU A 53 -3.42 8.29 19.94
CA GLU A 53 -2.23 8.19 20.78
C GLU A 53 -0.97 8.05 19.90
N GLU A 54 0.13 8.67 20.34
CA GLU A 54 1.38 8.70 19.55
C GLU A 54 1.90 7.29 19.22
N GLN A 55 1.76 6.35 20.16
CA GLN A 55 2.19 4.97 19.97
C GLN A 55 1.37 4.27 18.86
N ASP A 56 0.06 4.50 18.84
CA ASP A 56 -0.82 3.90 17.84
C ASP A 56 -0.62 4.52 16.46
N PHE A 57 -0.37 5.84 16.41
CA PHE A 57 0.00 6.51 15.18
C PHE A 57 1.31 5.96 14.61
N LYS A 58 2.34 5.76 15.45
CA LYS A 58 3.62 5.15 15.04
C LYS A 58 3.43 3.73 14.48
N LYS A 59 2.64 2.89 15.15
CA LYS A 59 2.32 1.52 14.66
C LYS A 59 1.60 1.56 13.32
N PHE A 60 0.64 2.45 13.16
CA PHE A 60 -0.12 2.62 11.91
C PHE A 60 0.77 3.07 10.74
N VAL A 61 1.65 4.05 10.97
CA VAL A 61 2.61 4.48 9.94
C VAL A 61 3.59 3.35 9.62
N HIS A 62 4.11 2.65 10.63
CA HIS A 62 5.02 1.51 10.41
C HIS A 62 4.37 0.39 9.59
N SER A 63 3.09 0.04 9.86
CA SER A 63 2.38 -0.95 9.06
C SER A 63 2.21 -0.51 7.61
N LEU A 64 1.88 0.78 7.38
CA LEU A 64 1.75 1.31 6.01
C LEU A 64 3.10 1.32 5.27
N SER A 65 4.18 1.71 5.94
CA SER A 65 5.55 1.69 5.37
C SER A 65 5.97 0.27 5.00
N THR A 66 5.69 -0.71 5.88
CA THR A 66 5.98 -2.12 5.64
C THR A 66 5.17 -2.65 4.45
N GLU A 67 3.87 -2.38 4.39
CA GLU A 67 3.01 -2.75 3.26
C GLU A 67 3.45 -2.10 1.94
N ALA A 68 4.00 -0.88 2.00
CA ALA A 68 4.56 -0.18 0.84
C ALA A 68 5.95 -0.70 0.41
N GLY A 69 6.52 -1.67 1.15
CA GLY A 69 7.87 -2.19 0.89
C GLY A 69 8.98 -1.20 1.20
N MET A 70 8.69 -0.17 2.00
CA MET A 70 9.71 0.76 2.48
C MET A 70 10.54 0.05 3.55
N GLN A 71 11.83 -0.12 3.29
CA GLN A 71 12.76 -0.58 4.32
C GLN A 71 12.93 0.52 5.36
N GLU A 72 12.80 0.17 6.64
CA GLU A 72 13.26 1.06 7.71
C GLU A 72 14.73 1.37 7.47
N LYS A 73 15.06 2.66 7.42
CA LYS A 73 16.47 3.06 7.41
C LYS A 73 17.10 2.49 8.68
N GLN A 74 18.02 1.55 8.53
CA GLN A 74 18.89 1.20 9.64
C GLN A 74 19.63 2.47 10.03
N GLU A 75 19.36 2.97 11.23
CA GLU A 75 20.19 4.02 11.81
C GLU A 75 21.61 3.46 11.93
N PHE A 76 22.59 4.31 11.62
CA PHE A 76 23.99 3.91 11.72
C PHE A 76 24.34 3.63 13.18
N ASP A 77 24.53 2.36 13.49
CA ASP A 77 24.96 1.88 14.81
C ASP A 77 26.47 2.15 14.97
N ARG A 78 26.77 3.25 15.66
CA ARG A 78 28.16 3.67 15.95
C ARG A 78 28.90 2.62 16.77
N ASP A 79 28.23 1.96 17.69
CA ASP A 79 28.86 0.99 18.59
C ASP A 79 29.28 -0.27 17.83
N ARG A 80 28.44 -0.74 16.90
CA ARG A 80 28.82 -1.84 15.98
C ARG A 80 29.91 -1.44 15.00
N PHE A 81 29.93 -0.19 14.55
CA PHE A 81 30.99 0.30 13.67
C PHE A 81 32.35 0.36 14.39
N GLU A 82 32.39 0.85 15.63
CA GLU A 82 33.59 0.83 16.47
C GLU A 82 34.09 -0.60 16.70
N GLN A 83 33.20 -1.55 17.02
CA GLN A 83 33.56 -2.97 17.18
C GLN A 83 34.19 -3.57 15.91
N LEU A 84 33.66 -3.23 14.73
CA LEU A 84 34.23 -3.66 13.44
C LEU A 84 35.59 -3.05 13.17
N ARG A 85 35.81 -1.80 13.60
CA ARG A 85 37.08 -1.09 13.46
C ARG A 85 38.18 -1.68 14.35
N GLU A 86 37.84 -2.18 15.53
CA GLU A 86 38.80 -2.82 16.44
C GLU A 86 39.22 -4.23 15.99
N MET A 87 38.48 -4.84 15.06
CA MET A 87 38.75 -6.17 14.52
C MET A 87 39.63 -6.20 13.25
N ILE A 88 40.02 -5.04 12.71
CA ILE A 88 40.87 -4.87 11.51
C ILE A 88 42.23 -4.32 11.94
#